data_AF-A0A4Q2XD43-F1
#
_entry.id   AF-A0A4Q2XD43-F1
#
_cell.length_a   1.000
_cell.length_b   1.000
_cell.length_c   1.000
_cell.angle_alpha   90.00
_cell.angle_beta   90.00
_cell.angle_gamma   90.00
#
_symmetry.space_group_name_H-M   'P 1'
#
loop_
_entity.id
_entity.type
_entity.pdbx_description
1 polymer ?
#
loop_
_entity_poly.entity_id
_entity_poly.type
_entity_poly.pdbx_seq_one_letter_code
_entity_poly.pdbx_strand_id
1 'polypeptide(L)'
;MNEFLSIRFTGGGVAPDNTRCKELASVIAATESLLSAMWADHDDADPVFLSLVSLEHQSIGLKFAAFQMALALALWQDLAVVINTGRFDKMPAKARVHLAEISSFVKRRGCTAILGSSQTESLASFDSSLALPQNLSFKGDSSLVGEVIGVGGISPKVKLKLGTGRSISCETSEVIAKELGHRLYETVHCFGTATWDNETLEVLKFQIREVGEFKRVKVSRAFEDLASSIPSTMNRWQSLGILGIMENFDHEISLS
;
A
#
# COMPACT_ATOMS: atom_id res chain seq x y z
N MET A 1 15.34 -13.26 -31.15
CA MET A 1 15.93 -12.45 -30.06
C MET A 1 15.09 -12.69 -28.83
N ASN A 2 15.70 -12.87 -27.65
CA ASN A 2 14.92 -12.97 -26.43
C ASN A 2 14.46 -11.56 -26.04
N GLU A 3 13.15 -11.35 -25.95
CA GLU A 3 12.58 -10.12 -25.44
C GLU A 3 12.84 -10.01 -23.93
N PHE A 4 13.10 -8.81 -23.45
CA PHE A 4 13.31 -8.54 -22.03
C PHE A 4 12.92 -7.11 -21.67
N LEU A 5 12.60 -6.90 -20.39
CA LEU A 5 12.54 -5.60 -19.76
C LEU A 5 13.87 -5.35 -19.03
N SER A 6 14.29 -4.10 -18.90
CA SER A 6 15.50 -3.77 -18.15
C SER A 6 15.33 -2.54 -17.26
N ILE A 7 16.03 -2.57 -16.12
CA ILE A 7 16.33 -1.38 -15.32
C ILE A 7 17.83 -1.36 -15.05
N ARG A 8 18.48 -0.23 -15.35
CA ARG A 8 19.91 -0.03 -15.15
C ARG A 8 20.15 1.14 -14.20
N PHE A 9 20.96 0.92 -13.18
CA PHE A 9 21.41 1.98 -12.27
C PHE A 9 22.81 2.42 -12.64
N THR A 10 23.00 3.70 -12.96
CA THR A 10 24.28 4.29 -13.37
C THR A 10 24.63 5.52 -12.53
N GLY A 11 25.92 5.83 -12.40
CA GLY A 11 26.38 6.92 -11.53
C GLY A 11 26.53 6.51 -10.05
N GLY A 12 27.02 7.42 -9.21
CA GLY A 12 27.19 7.19 -7.77
C GLY A 12 28.18 6.07 -7.38
N GLY A 13 28.97 5.56 -8.34
CA GLY A 13 29.83 4.39 -8.15
C GLY A 13 29.06 3.09 -7.92
N VAL A 14 27.77 3.02 -8.29
CA VAL A 14 26.94 1.84 -8.04
C VAL A 14 27.39 0.65 -8.91
N ALA A 15 27.72 -0.47 -8.26
CA ALA A 15 28.10 -1.69 -8.94
C ALA A 15 27.62 -2.92 -8.14
N PRO A 16 27.48 -4.10 -8.78
CA PRO A 16 27.01 -5.30 -8.09
C PRO A 16 27.91 -5.74 -6.92
N ASP A 17 29.21 -5.57 -7.06
CA ASP A 17 30.24 -5.95 -6.08
C ASP A 17 30.27 -5.06 -4.83
N ASN A 18 29.77 -3.82 -4.93
CA ASN A 18 29.70 -2.87 -3.82
C ASN A 18 28.27 -2.62 -3.32
N THR A 19 27.32 -3.45 -3.74
CA THR A 19 25.91 -3.37 -3.36
C THR A 19 25.51 -4.57 -2.52
N ARG A 20 24.86 -4.31 -1.38
CA ARG A 20 24.45 -5.40 -0.48
C ARG A 20 23.38 -6.23 -1.17
N CYS A 21 23.48 -7.56 -1.10
CA CYS A 21 22.48 -8.46 -1.69
C CYS A 21 21.04 -8.13 -1.25
N LYS A 22 20.85 -7.70 0.00
CA LYS A 22 19.55 -7.26 0.52
C LYS A 22 18.97 -6.06 -0.23
N GLU A 23 19.80 -5.10 -0.62
CA GLU A 23 19.35 -3.92 -1.37
C GLU A 23 18.98 -4.29 -2.81
N LEU A 24 19.81 -5.13 -3.44
CA LEU A 24 19.54 -5.65 -4.78
C LEU A 24 18.24 -6.46 -4.81
N ALA A 25 18.05 -7.36 -3.86
CA ALA A 25 16.82 -8.13 -3.71
C ALA A 25 15.60 -7.23 -3.49
N SER A 26 15.74 -6.15 -2.72
CA SER A 26 14.67 -5.17 -2.52
C SER A 26 14.29 -4.47 -3.82
N VAL A 27 15.26 -4.09 -4.65
CA VAL A 27 14.99 -3.45 -5.96
C VAL A 27 14.33 -4.43 -6.93
N ILE A 28 14.78 -5.68 -6.96
CA ILE A 28 14.19 -6.74 -7.79
C ILE A 28 12.72 -6.96 -7.38
N ALA A 29 12.46 -7.16 -6.08
CA ALA A 29 11.12 -7.38 -5.55
C ALA A 29 10.21 -6.17 -5.78
N ALA A 30 10.73 -4.95 -5.61
CA ALA A 30 9.98 -3.72 -5.89
C ALA A 30 9.64 -3.61 -7.39
N THR A 31 10.54 -4.00 -8.29
CA THR A 31 10.30 -3.97 -9.74
C THR A 31 9.21 -4.94 -10.16
N GLU A 32 9.23 -6.16 -9.63
CA GLU A 32 8.18 -7.15 -9.84
C GLU A 32 6.83 -6.66 -9.29
N SER A 33 6.80 -6.22 -8.03
CA SER A 33 5.59 -5.73 -7.37
C SER A 33 5.02 -4.48 -8.03
N LEU A 34 5.88 -3.61 -8.58
CA LEU A 34 5.49 -2.44 -9.36
C LEU A 34 4.67 -2.85 -10.58
N LEU A 35 5.16 -3.82 -11.36
CA LEU A 35 4.46 -4.28 -12.56
C LEU A 35 3.16 -5.01 -12.21
N SER A 36 3.17 -5.85 -11.18
CA SER A 36 1.95 -6.51 -10.71
C SER A 36 0.91 -5.52 -10.17
N ALA A 37 1.34 -4.41 -9.55
CA ALA A 37 0.44 -3.37 -9.09
C ALA A 37 -0.12 -2.51 -10.23
N MET A 38 0.64 -2.30 -11.30
CA MET A 38 0.15 -1.67 -12.53
C MET A 38 -0.90 -2.53 -13.24
N TRP A 39 -0.81 -3.85 -13.08
CA TRP A 39 -1.75 -4.82 -13.64
C TRP A 39 -3.05 -4.96 -12.85
N ALA A 40 -3.05 -4.67 -11.55
CA ALA A 40 -4.15 -5.01 -10.62
C ALA A 40 -5.53 -4.43 -10.99
N ASP A 41 -5.59 -3.45 -11.90
CA ASP A 41 -6.84 -2.88 -12.41
C ASP A 41 -7.42 -3.67 -13.60
N HIS A 42 -6.83 -4.80 -14.00
CA HIS A 42 -7.32 -5.65 -15.09
C HIS A 42 -7.92 -6.94 -14.52
N ASP A 43 -9.26 -6.98 -14.47
CA ASP A 43 -10.05 -7.93 -13.67
C ASP A 43 -10.01 -9.40 -14.17
N ASP A 44 -9.54 -9.66 -15.40
CA ASP A 44 -9.82 -10.94 -16.11
C ASP A 44 -8.61 -11.68 -16.70
N ALA A 45 -7.37 -11.25 -16.45
CA ALA A 45 -6.21 -11.93 -17.05
C ALA A 45 -5.17 -12.42 -16.03
N ASP A 46 -4.43 -13.45 -16.45
CA ASP A 46 -3.41 -14.13 -15.66
C ASP A 46 -2.41 -13.12 -15.07
N PRO A 47 -1.92 -13.36 -13.84
CA PRO A 47 -1.00 -12.45 -13.18
C PRO A 47 0.28 -12.26 -13.99
N VAL A 48 0.69 -11.01 -14.18
CA VAL A 48 1.99 -10.67 -14.73
C VAL A 48 3.04 -10.77 -13.63
N PHE A 49 3.98 -11.70 -13.79
CA PHE A 49 5.17 -11.81 -12.93
C PHE A 49 6.46 -11.64 -13.74
N LEU A 50 7.49 -11.13 -13.08
CA LEU A 50 8.82 -10.91 -13.64
C LEU A 50 9.81 -11.90 -13.06
N SER A 51 10.66 -12.46 -13.92
CA SER A 51 11.78 -13.31 -13.53
C SER A 51 13.08 -12.64 -13.93
N LEU A 52 14.00 -12.48 -12.97
CA LEU A 52 15.34 -11.98 -13.26
C LEU A 52 16.10 -13.01 -14.11
N VAL A 53 16.55 -12.60 -15.30
CA VAL A 53 17.29 -13.47 -16.23
C VAL A 53 18.76 -13.11 -16.35
N SER A 54 19.13 -11.87 -16.05
CA SER A 54 20.52 -11.42 -16.15
C SER A 54 20.78 -10.24 -15.22
N LEU A 55 22.00 -10.23 -14.70
CA LEU A 55 22.60 -9.12 -13.96
C LEU A 55 23.91 -8.74 -14.66
N GLU A 56 23.99 -7.49 -15.11
CA GLU A 56 25.16 -6.96 -15.83
C GLU A 56 26.20 -6.39 -14.87
N HIS A 57 27.46 -6.34 -15.32
CA HIS A 57 28.60 -5.84 -14.56
C HIS A 57 28.87 -4.34 -14.87
N GLN A 58 29.71 -3.68 -14.06
CA GLN A 58 30.09 -2.24 -14.14
C GLN A 58 28.99 -1.22 -13.84
N SER A 59 27.73 -1.64 -13.93
CA SER A 59 26.54 -0.95 -13.44
C SER A 59 25.61 -2.02 -12.87
N ILE A 60 24.59 -1.64 -12.09
CA ILE A 60 23.55 -2.62 -11.75
C ILE A 60 22.54 -2.61 -12.89
N GLY A 61 22.79 -3.43 -13.91
CA GLY A 61 21.84 -3.68 -14.99
C GLY A 61 21.05 -4.95 -14.69
N LEU A 62 19.74 -4.84 -14.51
CA LEU A 62 18.83 -5.96 -14.30
C LEU A 62 18.01 -6.18 -15.57
N LYS A 63 17.97 -7.43 -16.05
CA LYS A 63 17.08 -7.84 -17.14
C LYS A 63 16.05 -8.84 -16.63
N PHE A 64 14.82 -8.65 -17.05
CA PHE A 64 13.68 -9.48 -16.66
C PHE A 64 13.03 -10.11 -17.88
N ALA A 65 12.67 -11.38 -17.74
CA ALA A 65 11.67 -12.01 -18.58
C ALA A 65 10.31 -11.95 -17.87
N ALA A 66 9.23 -11.87 -18.64
CA ALA A 66 7.86 -11.90 -18.13
C ALA A 66 7.13 -13.09 -18.74
N PHE A 67 6.19 -13.67 -17.99
CA PHE A 67 5.33 -14.74 -18.50
C PHE A 67 4.47 -14.29 -19.69
N GLN A 68 3.97 -13.05 -19.63
CA GLN A 68 3.24 -12.38 -20.71
C GLN A 68 4.02 -11.16 -21.20
N MET A 69 5.04 -11.38 -22.05
CA MET A 69 5.98 -10.33 -22.45
C MET A 69 5.32 -9.13 -23.14
N ALA A 70 4.37 -9.37 -24.05
CA ALA A 70 3.69 -8.29 -24.78
C ALA A 70 2.95 -7.34 -23.83
N LEU A 71 2.25 -7.91 -22.85
CA LEU A 71 1.54 -7.15 -21.82
C LEU A 71 2.51 -6.44 -20.87
N ALA A 72 3.55 -7.14 -20.42
CA ALA A 72 4.58 -6.57 -19.57
C ALA A 72 5.27 -5.36 -20.24
N LEU A 73 5.54 -5.43 -21.55
CA LEU A 73 6.08 -4.32 -22.34
C LEU A 73 5.12 -3.12 -22.39
N ALA A 74 3.83 -3.34 -22.57
CA ALA A 74 2.83 -2.26 -22.57
C ALA A 74 2.80 -1.53 -21.22
N LEU A 75 2.69 -2.27 -20.11
CA LEU A 75 2.73 -1.71 -18.76
C LEU A 75 4.06 -0.99 -18.46
N TRP A 76 5.18 -1.52 -18.99
CA TRP A 76 6.49 -0.91 -18.83
C TRP A 76 6.63 0.41 -19.61
N GLN A 77 6.01 0.50 -20.79
CA GLN A 77 5.90 1.74 -21.57
C GLN A 77 5.01 2.76 -20.86
N ASP A 78 3.87 2.34 -20.30
CA ASP A 78 3.00 3.21 -19.52
C ASP A 78 3.73 3.78 -18.29
N LEU A 79 4.48 2.94 -17.58
CA LEU A 79 5.35 3.37 -16.49
C LEU A 79 6.39 4.41 -16.96
N ALA A 80 7.02 4.17 -18.11
CA ALA A 80 7.99 5.11 -18.69
C ALA A 80 7.34 6.46 -19.02
N VAL A 81 6.12 6.46 -19.58
CA VAL A 81 5.34 7.67 -19.85
C VAL A 81 5.02 8.41 -18.55
N VAL A 82 4.57 7.71 -17.51
CA VAL A 82 4.28 8.31 -16.20
C VAL A 82 5.53 8.97 -15.61
N ILE A 83 6.69 8.31 -15.66
CA ILE A 83 7.96 8.86 -15.16
C ILE A 83 8.37 10.11 -15.95
N ASN A 84 8.36 10.04 -17.28
CA ASN A 84 8.79 11.14 -18.14
C ASN A 84 7.85 12.36 -18.04
N THR A 85 6.56 12.14 -17.82
CA THR A 85 5.56 13.22 -17.73
C THR A 85 5.33 13.72 -16.30
N GLY A 86 5.80 13.00 -15.28
CA GLY A 86 5.54 13.28 -13.87
C GLY A 86 4.07 13.09 -13.46
N ARG A 87 3.23 12.45 -14.28
CA ARG A 87 1.79 12.25 -14.03
C ARG A 87 1.51 11.00 -13.19
N PHE A 88 2.02 11.01 -11.96
CA PHE A 88 1.85 9.90 -11.02
C PHE A 88 0.42 9.74 -10.50
N ASP A 89 -0.45 10.72 -10.70
CA ASP A 89 -1.89 10.68 -10.40
C ASP A 89 -2.62 9.56 -11.16
N LYS A 90 -2.10 9.18 -12.33
CA LYS A 90 -2.65 8.08 -13.15
C LYS A 90 -2.12 6.70 -12.76
N MET A 91 -1.20 6.63 -11.81
CA MET A 91 -0.57 5.39 -11.40
C MET A 91 -1.28 4.82 -10.17
N PRO A 92 -1.57 3.50 -10.13
CA PRO A 92 -2.19 2.88 -8.97
C PRO A 92 -1.41 3.16 -7.68
N ALA A 93 -2.13 3.35 -6.57
CA ALA A 93 -1.53 3.67 -5.27
C ALA A 93 -0.40 2.71 -4.87
N LYS A 94 -0.65 1.41 -5.06
CA LYS A 94 0.31 0.34 -4.76
C LYS A 94 1.55 0.43 -5.65
N ALA A 95 1.40 0.75 -6.93
CA ALA A 95 2.53 0.95 -7.84
C ALA A 95 3.41 2.14 -7.39
N ARG A 96 2.81 3.23 -6.88
CA ARG A 96 3.58 4.38 -6.36
C ARG A 96 4.45 4.01 -5.16
N VAL A 97 3.96 3.13 -4.28
CA VAL A 97 4.74 2.61 -3.14
C VAL A 97 5.99 1.88 -3.63
N HIS A 98 5.85 0.98 -4.60
CA HIS A 98 6.99 0.22 -5.13
C HIS A 98 7.97 1.08 -5.93
N LEU A 99 7.47 2.06 -6.70
CA LEU A 99 8.34 3.05 -7.35
C LEU A 99 9.10 3.91 -6.33
N ALA A 100 8.49 4.21 -5.17
CA ALA A 100 9.17 4.93 -4.09
C ALA A 100 10.30 4.13 -3.45
N GLU A 101 10.18 2.79 -3.38
CA GLU A 101 11.27 1.91 -2.92
C GLU A 101 12.47 1.98 -3.88
N ILE A 102 12.21 1.91 -5.19
CA ILE A 102 13.25 2.06 -6.23
C ILE A 102 13.87 3.47 -6.16
N SER A 103 13.06 4.53 -6.08
CA SER A 103 13.52 5.91 -5.93
C SER A 103 14.36 6.10 -4.66
N SER A 104 14.03 5.42 -3.57
CA SER A 104 14.81 5.47 -2.33
C SER A 104 16.18 4.82 -2.51
N PHE A 105 16.29 3.74 -3.29
CA PHE A 105 17.59 3.17 -3.65
C PHE A 105 18.43 4.16 -4.47
N VAL A 106 17.82 4.79 -5.49
CA VAL A 106 18.45 5.82 -6.33
C VAL A 106 18.98 6.98 -5.49
N LYS A 107 18.17 7.51 -4.57
CA LYS A 107 18.55 8.59 -3.64
C LYS A 107 19.69 8.19 -2.70
N ARG A 108 19.62 7.00 -2.08
CA ARG A 108 20.67 6.52 -1.16
C ARG A 108 22.02 6.31 -1.85
N ARG A 109 22.01 5.89 -3.11
CA ARG A 109 23.23 5.60 -3.88
C ARG A 109 23.71 6.77 -4.74
N GLY A 110 22.94 7.87 -4.82
CA GLY A 110 23.29 9.02 -5.68
C GLY A 110 23.45 8.61 -7.13
N CYS A 111 22.60 7.71 -7.61
CA CYS A 111 22.65 7.18 -8.98
C CYS A 111 21.42 7.63 -9.79
N THR A 112 21.35 7.16 -11.04
CA THR A 112 20.24 7.36 -11.97
C THR A 112 19.72 5.98 -12.38
N ALA A 113 18.41 5.78 -12.30
CA ALA A 113 17.75 4.61 -12.85
C ALA A 113 17.31 4.88 -14.29
N ILE A 114 17.56 3.92 -15.18
CA ILE A 114 17.18 3.95 -16.59
C ILE A 114 16.33 2.72 -16.87
N LEU A 115 15.08 2.93 -17.29
CA LEU A 115 14.18 1.87 -17.75
C LEU A 115 14.45 1.62 -19.23
N GLY A 116 14.53 0.36 -19.64
CA GLY A 116 14.69 -0.04 -21.03
C GLY A 116 13.99 -1.35 -21.35
N SER A 117 14.17 -1.80 -22.58
CA SER A 117 13.70 -3.07 -23.10
C SER A 117 14.68 -3.63 -24.12
N SER A 118 14.40 -4.82 -24.66
CA SER A 118 15.15 -5.37 -25.79
C SER A 118 15.08 -4.52 -27.06
N GLN A 119 14.09 -3.63 -27.19
CA GLN A 119 13.88 -2.78 -28.37
C GLN A 119 14.42 -1.36 -28.19
N THR A 120 14.50 -0.86 -26.95
CA THR A 120 14.90 0.52 -26.65
C THR A 120 15.70 0.54 -25.36
N GLU A 121 16.95 1.00 -25.42
CA GLU A 121 17.84 1.02 -24.25
C GLU A 121 17.37 1.98 -23.14
N SER A 122 16.66 3.05 -23.50
CA SER A 122 16.19 4.09 -22.58
C SER A 122 14.78 4.54 -22.94
N LEU A 123 13.79 3.99 -22.24
CA LEU A 123 12.38 4.40 -22.29
C LEU A 123 12.11 5.58 -21.34
N ALA A 124 12.71 5.54 -20.15
CA ALA A 124 12.63 6.62 -19.16
C ALA A 124 13.86 6.60 -18.27
N SER A 125 14.16 7.74 -17.65
CA SER A 125 15.21 7.83 -16.65
C SER A 125 14.81 8.75 -15.51
N PHE A 126 15.29 8.46 -14.31
CA PHE A 126 15.07 9.30 -13.14
C PHE A 126 16.24 9.20 -12.15
N ASP A 127 16.50 10.31 -11.47
CA ASP A 127 17.55 10.43 -10.47
C ASP A 127 16.97 10.77 -9.08
N SER A 128 17.82 11.26 -8.18
CA SER A 128 17.40 11.66 -6.83
C SER A 128 16.40 12.82 -6.79
N SER A 129 16.23 13.57 -7.89
CA SER A 129 15.28 14.69 -7.98
C SER A 129 13.84 14.23 -8.19
N LEU A 130 13.60 12.95 -8.49
CA LEU A 130 12.25 12.40 -8.67
C LEU A 130 11.40 12.63 -7.41
N ALA A 131 10.43 13.53 -7.54
CA ALA A 131 9.45 13.86 -6.50
C ALA A 131 8.19 13.04 -6.75
N LEU A 132 8.07 11.92 -6.03
CA LEU A 132 6.82 11.15 -6.01
C LEU A 132 5.82 11.87 -5.10
N PRO A 133 4.53 11.96 -5.49
CA PRO A 133 3.51 12.50 -4.61
C PRO A 133 3.50 11.67 -3.33
N GLN A 134 3.56 12.34 -2.19
CA GLN A 134 3.36 11.65 -0.92
C GLN A 134 1.93 11.16 -0.87
N ASN A 135 1.73 9.86 -0.61
CA ASN A 135 0.39 9.36 -0.35
C ASN A 135 -0.21 10.20 0.78
N LEU A 136 -1.31 10.87 0.48
CA LEU A 136 -2.06 11.58 1.50
C LEU A 136 -2.49 10.55 2.53
N SER A 137 -2.34 10.91 3.80
CA SER A 137 -2.87 10.11 4.88
C SER A 137 -3.69 11.03 5.77
N PHE A 138 -4.78 10.49 6.29
CA PHE A 138 -5.57 11.18 7.29
C PHE A 138 -5.50 10.40 8.60
N LYS A 139 -5.72 11.12 9.70
CA LYS A 139 -5.68 10.59 11.05
C LYS A 139 -6.98 10.87 11.75
N GLY A 140 -7.37 9.98 12.64
CA GLY A 140 -8.62 10.09 13.38
C GLY A 140 -8.75 9.00 14.41
N ASP A 141 -9.66 9.24 15.35
CA ASP A 141 -9.96 8.26 16.37
C ASP A 141 -10.73 7.09 15.76
N SER A 142 -10.35 5.88 16.17
CA SER A 142 -10.89 4.64 15.64
C SER A 142 -10.72 3.52 16.66
N SER A 143 -11.23 2.34 16.32
CA SER A 143 -11.05 1.15 17.12
C SER A 143 -10.75 -0.07 16.25
N LEU A 144 -9.93 -0.97 16.78
CA LEU A 144 -9.59 -2.25 16.14
C LEU A 144 -9.96 -3.39 17.06
N VAL A 145 -10.53 -4.44 16.46
CA VAL A 145 -10.75 -5.72 17.14
C VAL A 145 -9.81 -6.75 16.53
N GLY A 146 -9.06 -7.44 17.37
CA GLY A 146 -8.11 -8.45 16.91
C GLY A 146 -7.55 -9.29 18.05
N GLU A 147 -6.97 -10.42 17.67
CA GLU A 147 -6.27 -11.33 18.58
C GLU A 147 -4.86 -10.80 18.88
N VAL A 148 -4.47 -10.73 20.15
CA VAL A 148 -3.12 -10.29 20.54
C VAL A 148 -2.12 -11.41 20.26
N ILE A 149 -1.33 -11.29 19.19
CA ILE A 149 -0.36 -12.33 18.79
C ILE A 149 1.09 -12.01 19.15
N GLY A 150 1.34 -10.86 19.78
CA GLY A 150 2.66 -10.50 20.28
C GLY A 150 2.70 -9.13 20.96
N VAL A 151 3.55 -9.00 21.96
CA VAL A 151 3.77 -7.75 22.71
C VAL A 151 5.26 -7.64 23.03
N GLY A 152 5.85 -6.45 22.84
CA GLY A 152 7.21 -6.18 23.28
C GLY A 152 7.91 -5.04 22.55
N GLY A 153 9.24 -5.02 22.64
CA GLY A 153 10.11 -4.00 22.04
C GLY A 153 10.55 -2.93 23.05
N ILE A 154 11.71 -2.31 22.78
CA ILE A 154 12.23 -1.17 23.55
C ILE A 154 11.25 0.00 23.50
N SER A 155 10.67 0.24 22.31
CA SER A 155 9.49 1.07 22.14
C SER A 155 8.28 0.15 22.14
N PRO A 156 7.37 0.24 23.14
CA PRO A 156 6.30 -0.75 23.32
C PRO A 156 5.40 -0.87 22.08
N LYS A 157 5.30 -2.10 21.56
CA LYS A 157 4.46 -2.46 20.42
C LYS A 157 3.62 -3.68 20.72
N VAL A 158 2.45 -3.72 20.09
CA VAL A 158 1.52 -4.84 20.13
C VAL A 158 1.22 -5.28 18.71
N LYS A 159 1.27 -6.59 18.45
CA LYS A 159 0.88 -7.16 17.17
C LYS A 159 -0.50 -7.78 17.30
N LEU A 160 -1.45 -7.27 16.52
CA LEU A 160 -2.82 -7.77 16.48
C LEU A 160 -3.05 -8.55 15.18
N LYS A 161 -3.69 -9.72 15.27
CA LYS A 161 -4.23 -10.44 14.12
C LYS A 161 -5.70 -10.08 13.97
N LEU A 162 -6.03 -9.46 12.84
CA LEU A 162 -7.37 -9.00 12.52
C LEU A 162 -8.24 -10.17 12.07
N GLY A 163 -9.56 -9.98 12.05
CA GLY A 163 -10.52 -10.99 11.56
C GLY A 163 -10.30 -11.40 10.10
N THR A 164 -9.62 -10.55 9.31
CA THR A 164 -9.21 -10.85 7.93
C THR A 164 -7.99 -11.79 7.83
N GLY A 165 -7.39 -12.18 8.96
CA GLY A 165 -6.15 -12.97 9.01
C GLY A 165 -4.87 -12.14 8.85
N ARG A 166 -4.97 -10.88 8.38
CA ARG A 166 -3.83 -9.94 8.34
C ARG A 166 -3.40 -9.57 9.76
N SER A 167 -2.12 -9.27 9.93
CA SER A 167 -1.59 -8.75 11.20
C SER A 167 -1.14 -7.29 11.07
N ILE A 168 -1.38 -6.49 12.10
CA ILE A 168 -0.92 -5.10 12.21
C ILE A 168 -0.07 -4.92 13.47
N SER A 169 1.00 -4.14 13.37
CA SER A 169 1.79 -3.72 14.54
C SER A 169 1.34 -2.34 14.99
N CYS A 170 0.87 -2.25 16.22
CA CYS A 170 0.35 -1.05 16.85
C CYS A 170 1.37 -0.49 17.85
N GLU A 171 1.48 0.83 17.91
CA GLU A 171 2.26 1.54 18.93
C GLU A 171 1.40 1.77 20.17
N THR A 172 1.99 1.71 21.36
CA THR A 172 1.25 1.96 22.60
C THR A 172 2.17 2.36 23.75
N SER A 173 1.60 2.63 24.92
CA SER A 173 2.35 2.90 26.15
C SER A 173 2.81 1.59 26.81
N GLU A 174 3.83 1.66 27.67
CA GLU A 174 4.31 0.48 28.40
C GLU A 174 3.21 -0.14 29.28
N VAL A 175 2.35 0.70 29.87
CA VAL A 175 1.23 0.26 30.72
C VAL A 175 0.24 -0.59 29.92
N ILE A 176 -0.19 -0.10 28.76
CA ILE A 176 -1.13 -0.81 27.87
C ILE A 176 -0.46 -2.06 27.28
N ALA A 177 0.83 -1.98 26.93
CA ALA A 177 1.57 -3.14 26.47
C ALA A 177 1.59 -4.23 27.54
N LYS A 178 1.90 -3.91 28.80
CA LYS A 178 1.86 -4.87 29.92
C LYS A 178 0.48 -5.49 30.10
N GLU A 179 -0.58 -4.68 30.06
CA GLU A 179 -1.96 -5.16 30.13
C GLU A 179 -2.28 -6.15 29.00
N LEU A 180 -1.96 -5.80 27.75
CA LEU A 180 -2.18 -6.65 26.59
C LEU A 180 -1.28 -7.89 26.59
N GLY A 181 -0.11 -7.81 27.23
CA GLY A 181 0.79 -8.95 27.43
C GLY A 181 0.15 -10.06 28.27
N HIS A 182 -0.70 -9.70 29.24
CA HIS A 182 -1.49 -10.67 30.00
C HIS A 182 -2.64 -11.29 29.20
N ARG A 183 -3.01 -10.69 28.07
CA ARG A 183 -4.09 -11.12 27.17
C ARG A 183 -3.57 -11.68 25.85
N LEU A 184 -2.35 -12.23 25.85
CA LEU A 184 -1.79 -12.90 24.67
C LEU A 184 -2.72 -14.04 24.21
N TYR A 185 -2.97 -14.09 22.91
CA TYR A 185 -3.90 -14.99 22.22
C TYR A 185 -5.37 -14.78 22.53
N GLU A 186 -5.73 -13.67 23.20
CA GLU A 186 -7.12 -13.26 23.38
C GLU A 186 -7.52 -12.20 22.37
N THR A 187 -8.80 -12.19 21.99
CA THR A 187 -9.38 -11.12 21.18
C THR A 187 -9.69 -9.91 22.05
N VAL A 188 -9.15 -8.76 21.70
CA VAL A 188 -9.32 -7.51 22.43
C VAL A 188 -9.95 -6.44 21.54
N HIS A 189 -10.59 -5.45 22.15
CA HIS A 189 -11.07 -4.24 21.48
C HIS A 189 -10.18 -3.07 21.87
N CYS A 190 -9.39 -2.57 20.93
CA CYS A 190 -8.45 -1.47 21.18
C CYS A 190 -9.00 -0.17 20.60
N PHE A 191 -9.00 0.90 21.38
CA PHE A 191 -9.34 2.25 20.96
C PHE A 191 -8.08 3.08 20.81
N GLY A 192 -8.05 3.96 19.82
CA GLY A 192 -6.83 4.67 19.48
C GLY A 192 -6.95 5.61 18.31
N THR A 193 -5.80 6.09 17.84
CA THR A 193 -5.72 6.90 16.63
C THR A 193 -5.15 6.07 15.50
N ALA A 194 -5.91 5.95 14.42
CA ALA A 194 -5.46 5.32 13.19
C ALA A 194 -4.93 6.39 12.22
N THR A 195 -3.97 5.98 11.41
CA THR A 195 -3.55 6.70 10.20
C THR A 195 -3.93 5.83 9.02
N TRP A 196 -4.75 6.35 8.13
CA TRP A 196 -5.17 5.64 6.92
C TRP A 196 -4.47 6.19 5.71
N ASP A 197 -4.20 5.31 4.75
CA ASP A 197 -3.90 5.72 3.40
C ASP A 197 -5.18 6.29 2.77
N ASN A 198 -5.11 7.50 2.20
CA ASN A 198 -6.29 8.19 1.70
C ASN A 198 -6.94 7.50 0.49
N GLU A 199 -6.18 6.70 -0.26
CA GLU A 199 -6.67 6.06 -1.48
C GLU A 199 -7.18 4.65 -1.20
N THR A 200 -6.42 3.86 -0.45
CA THR A 200 -6.75 2.45 -0.18
C THR A 200 -7.59 2.26 1.08
N LEU A 201 -7.69 3.30 1.92
CA LEU A 201 -8.29 3.25 3.25
C LEU A 201 -7.66 2.17 4.16
N GLU A 202 -6.49 1.64 3.81
CA GLU A 202 -5.76 0.72 4.66
C GLU A 202 -5.18 1.44 5.87
N VAL A 203 -5.23 0.78 7.03
CA VAL A 203 -4.61 1.31 8.26
C VAL A 203 -3.09 1.18 8.13
N LEU A 204 -2.41 2.31 7.93
CA LEU A 204 -0.96 2.41 7.87
C LEU A 204 -0.33 2.31 9.26
N LYS A 205 -0.95 2.96 10.25
CA LYS A 205 -0.49 2.99 11.63
C LYS A 205 -1.68 3.02 12.57
N PHE A 206 -1.54 2.36 13.73
CA PHE A 206 -2.52 2.44 14.80
C PHE A 206 -1.81 2.64 16.14
N GLN A 207 -2.20 3.68 16.87
CA GLN A 207 -1.71 3.95 18.21
C GLN A 207 -2.80 3.62 19.23
N ILE A 208 -2.61 2.56 20.01
CA ILE A 208 -3.56 2.14 21.05
C ILE A 208 -3.45 3.10 22.23
N ARG A 209 -4.59 3.70 22.60
CA ARG A 209 -4.74 4.60 23.74
C ARG A 209 -5.53 3.95 24.89
N GLU A 210 -6.41 3.02 24.57
CA GLU A 210 -7.25 2.34 25.55
C GLU A 210 -7.59 0.92 25.07
N VAL A 211 -7.80 0.01 26.03
CA VAL A 211 -8.20 -1.37 25.78
C VAL A 211 -9.53 -1.63 26.46
N GLY A 212 -10.53 -2.00 25.68
CA GLY A 212 -11.84 -2.43 26.15
C GLY A 212 -11.97 -3.96 26.21
N GLU A 213 -13.02 -4.40 26.89
CA GLU A 213 -13.46 -5.80 26.84
C GLU A 213 -14.14 -6.11 25.51
N PHE A 214 -13.70 -7.16 24.82
CA PHE A 214 -14.44 -7.67 23.67
C PHE A 214 -15.47 -8.70 24.13
N LYS A 215 -16.76 -8.36 24.02
CA LYS A 215 -17.86 -9.30 24.28
C LYS A 215 -18.39 -9.84 22.97
N ARG A 216 -18.16 -11.13 22.71
CA ARG A 216 -18.71 -11.81 21.55
C ARG A 216 -20.23 -11.94 21.71
N VAL A 217 -20.98 -11.09 21.02
CA VAL A 217 -22.44 -11.18 20.94
C VAL A 217 -22.87 -12.08 19.77
N LYS A 218 -24.04 -12.72 19.89
CA LYS A 218 -24.64 -13.46 18.77
C LYS A 218 -24.95 -12.47 17.64
N VAL A 219 -24.69 -12.88 16.40
CA VAL A 219 -24.94 -12.07 15.19
C VAL A 219 -26.38 -11.55 15.14
N SER A 220 -27.36 -12.37 15.54
CA SER A 220 -28.78 -11.96 15.61
C SER A 220 -28.99 -10.72 16.48
N ARG A 221 -28.31 -10.66 17.63
CA ARG A 221 -28.41 -9.53 18.56
C ARG A 221 -27.76 -8.27 17.99
N ALA A 222 -26.66 -8.41 17.26
CA ALA A 222 -26.04 -7.27 16.58
C ALA A 222 -26.97 -6.68 15.49
N PHE A 223 -27.69 -7.52 14.75
CA PHE A 223 -28.68 -7.06 13.78
C PHE A 223 -29.92 -6.44 14.44
N GLU A 224 -30.38 -6.97 15.58
CA GLU A 224 -31.45 -6.37 16.39
C GLU A 224 -31.05 -4.97 16.92
N ASP A 225 -29.83 -4.85 17.45
CA ASP A 225 -29.27 -3.58 17.94
C ASP A 225 -29.12 -2.56 16.78
N LEU A 226 -28.66 -3.01 15.60
CA LEU A 226 -28.58 -2.16 14.42
C LEU A 226 -29.98 -1.72 13.96
N ALA A 227 -30.92 -2.66 13.82
CA ALA A 227 -32.29 -2.38 13.38
C ALA A 227 -33.01 -1.41 14.32
N SER A 228 -32.77 -1.52 15.63
CA SER A 228 -33.36 -0.60 16.62
C SER A 228 -32.71 0.79 16.63
N SER A 229 -31.47 0.94 16.17
CA SER A 229 -30.80 2.24 16.04
C SER A 229 -31.24 3.04 14.80
N ILE A 230 -31.69 2.37 13.73
CA ILE A 230 -32.09 3.00 12.46
C ILE A 230 -33.22 4.04 12.65
N PRO A 231 -34.35 3.75 13.34
CA PRO A 231 -35.41 4.73 13.54
C PRO A 231 -34.94 6.01 14.22
N SER A 232 -34.06 5.90 15.22
CA SER A 232 -33.53 7.06 15.96
C SER A 232 -32.61 7.94 15.11
N THR A 233 -31.83 7.31 14.22
CA THR A 233 -30.93 7.99 13.29
C THR A 233 -31.70 8.67 12.18
N MET A 234 -32.73 8.00 11.66
CA MET A 234 -33.60 8.51 10.61
C MET A 234 -34.43 9.71 11.12
N ASN A 235 -34.96 9.63 12.34
CA ASN A 235 -35.63 10.74 13.02
C ASN A 235 -34.68 11.94 13.26
N ARG A 236 -33.42 11.68 13.58
CA ARG A 236 -32.39 12.73 13.72
C ARG A 236 -32.04 13.38 12.39
N TRP A 237 -32.04 12.64 11.29
CA TRP A 237 -31.79 13.18 9.95
C TRP A 237 -32.98 13.98 9.43
N GLN A 238 -34.21 13.56 9.74
CA GLN A 238 -35.43 14.31 9.48
C GLN A 238 -35.45 15.64 10.26
N SER A 239 -35.10 15.64 11.55
CA SER A 239 -35.09 16.85 12.37
C SER A 239 -33.98 17.83 12.01
N LEU A 240 -32.89 17.34 11.39
CA LEU A 240 -31.82 18.17 10.82
C LEU A 240 -32.10 18.65 9.38
N GLY A 241 -33.26 18.30 8.80
CA GLY A 241 -33.66 18.70 7.44
C GLY A 241 -32.85 18.04 6.32
N ILE A 242 -32.04 17.01 6.62
CA ILE A 242 -31.10 16.39 5.68
C ILE A 242 -31.86 15.61 4.59
N LEU A 243 -33.02 15.04 4.92
CA LEU A 243 -33.85 14.31 3.94
C LEU A 243 -34.45 15.22 2.86
N GLY A 244 -34.75 16.49 3.17
CA GLY A 244 -35.19 17.46 2.15
C GLY A 244 -34.07 17.92 1.20
N ILE A 245 -32.80 17.68 1.56
CA ILE A 245 -31.65 17.93 0.68
C ILE A 245 -31.45 16.74 -0.27
N MET A 246 -31.70 15.50 0.18
CA MET A 246 -31.60 14.31 -0.67
C MET A 246 -32.73 14.22 -1.72
N GLU A 247 -33.97 14.62 -1.38
CA GLU A 247 -35.08 14.66 -2.36
C GLU A 247 -34.85 15.66 -3.51
N ASN A 248 -34.10 16.75 -3.28
CA ASN A 248 -33.74 17.70 -4.34
C ASN A 248 -32.58 17.20 -5.22
N PHE A 249 -31.73 16.31 -4.71
CA PHE A 249 -30.64 15.70 -5.50
C PHE A 249 -31.16 14.70 -6.54
N ASP A 250 -32.25 13.98 -6.26
CA ASP A 250 -32.86 13.05 -7.23
C ASP A 250 -33.56 13.77 -8.41
N HIS A 251 -33.94 15.04 -8.23
CA HIS A 251 -34.52 15.84 -9.30
C HIS A 251 -33.49 16.53 -10.21
N GLU A 252 -32.25 16.78 -9.76
CA GLU A 252 -31.19 17.34 -10.61
C GLU A 252 -30.47 16.27 -11.46
N ILE A 253 -30.48 14.99 -11.07
CA ILE A 253 -29.82 13.90 -11.84
C ILE A 253 -30.70 13.41 -13.02
N SER A 254 -31.99 13.79 -13.07
CA SER A 254 -32.88 13.44 -14.19
C SER A 254 -32.86 14.45 -15.36
N LEU A 255 -32.01 15.47 -15.29
CA LEU A 255 -31.85 16.49 -16.34
C LEU A 255 -30.36 16.78 -16.62
N SER A 256 -29.63 15.78 -17.11
CA SER A 256 -28.39 15.97 -17.89
C SER A 256 -28.08 14.75 -18.75
#